data_AF-A0A832M3I2-F1
#
_entry.id   AF-A0A832M3I2-F1
#
_cell.length_a   1.000
_cell.length_b   1.000
_cell.length_c   1.000
_cell.angle_alpha   90.00
_cell.angle_beta   90.00
_cell.angle_gamma   90.00
#
_symmetry.space_group_name_H-M   'P 1'
#
loop_
_entity.id
_entity.type
_entity.pdbx_description
1 polymer ?
#
loop_
_entity_poly.entity_id
_entity_poly.type
_entity_poly.pdbx_seq_one_letter_code
_entity_poly.pdbx_strand_id
1 'polypeptide(L)' 'SSLDRALKDCSTKLRDFLMNGMNLTEDEAYSLMTVSGDFAITQVVDGNWGVHGIIPKVMFDAKRIKTKPIA' A
#
# COMPACT_ATOMS: atom_id res chain seq x y z
N SER A 1 22.05 -2.41 2.36
CA SER A 1 20.67 -2.63 1.91
C SER A 1 19.96 -3.48 2.93
N SER A 2 18.77 -3.10 3.40
CA SER A 2 18.04 -3.83 4.44
C SER A 2 16.58 -3.98 4.02
N LEU A 3 16.01 -5.15 4.33
CA LEU A 3 14.61 -5.50 4.06
C LEU A 3 13.68 -4.58 4.84
N ASP A 4 14.07 -4.19 6.05
CA ASP A 4 13.28 -3.33 6.92
C ASP A 4 13.08 -1.95 6.30
N ARG A 5 14.11 -1.41 5.63
CA ARG A 5 14.01 -0.13 4.90
C ARG A 5 13.07 -0.26 3.70
N ALA A 6 13.15 -1.36 2.97
CA ALA A 6 12.29 -1.62 1.82
C ALA A 6 10.82 -1.79 2.24
N LEU A 7 10.56 -2.52 3.34
CA LEU A 7 9.23 -2.69 3.90
C LEU A 7 8.67 -1.36 4.41
N LYS A 8 9.48 -0.55 5.11
CA LYS A 8 9.05 0.77 5.60
C LYS A 8 8.70 1.73 4.46
N ASP A 9 9.48 1.72 3.39
CA ASP A 9 9.17 2.53 2.19
C ASP A 9 7.88 2.04 1.51
N CYS A 10 7.73 0.72 1.36
CA CYS A 10 6.53 0.11 0.78
C CYS A 10 5.27 0.43 1.61
N SER A 11 5.31 0.27 2.94
CA SER A 11 4.18 0.56 3.82
C SER A 11 3.81 2.05 3.80
N THR A 12 4.81 2.95 3.76
CA THR A 12 4.58 4.40 3.64
C THR A 12 3.85 4.72 2.33
N LYS A 13 4.32 4.18 1.20
CA LYS A 13 3.68 4.38 -0.11
C LYS A 13 2.27 3.80 -0.18
N LEU A 14 2.04 2.66 0.46
CA LEU A 14 0.73 2.03 0.51
C LEU A 14 -0.25 2.87 1.35
N ARG A 15 0.17 3.38 2.51
CA ARG A 15 -0.61 4.32 3.32
C ARG A 15 -0.97 5.57 2.50
N ASP A 16 0.01 6.17 1.83
CA ASP A 16 -0.22 7.38 1.03
C ASP A 16 -1.19 7.12 -0.13
N PHE A 17 -1.15 5.93 -0.75
CA PHE A 17 -2.12 5.50 -1.74
C PHE A 17 -3.53 5.36 -1.16
N LEU A 18 -3.67 4.75 0.01
CA LEU A 18 -4.96 4.60 0.69
C LEU A 18 -5.57 5.94 1.10
N MET A 19 -4.76 6.84 1.65
CA MET A 19 -5.22 8.16 2.07
C MET A 19 -5.60 9.03 0.87
N ASN A 20 -4.71 9.13 -0.13
CA ASN A 20 -4.91 10.05 -1.25
C ASN A 20 -5.88 9.50 -2.31
N GLY A 21 -5.82 8.19 -2.58
CA GLY A 21 -6.59 7.53 -3.64
C GLY A 21 -7.94 6.99 -3.19
N MET A 22 -8.03 6.49 -1.96
CA MET A 22 -9.23 5.81 -1.43
C MET A 22 -9.94 6.62 -0.33
N ASN A 23 -9.45 7.84 -0.05
CA ASN A 23 -10.03 8.79 0.89
C ASN A 23 -10.22 8.21 2.31
N LEU A 24 -9.26 7.40 2.75
CA LEU A 24 -9.20 6.88 4.11
C LEU A 24 -8.42 7.85 5.01
N THR A 25 -8.80 7.92 6.27
CA THR A 25 -7.98 8.55 7.30
C THR A 25 -6.72 7.73 7.57
N GLU A 26 -5.71 8.31 8.23
CA GLU A 26 -4.47 7.59 8.55
C GLU A 26 -4.74 6.35 9.43
N ASP A 27 -5.62 6.46 10.42
CA ASP A 27 -5.99 5.36 11.30
C ASP A 27 -6.70 4.22 10.55
N GLU A 28 -7.63 4.57 9.64
CA GLU A 28 -8.32 3.59 8.78
C GLU A 28 -7.35 2.92 7.82
N ALA A 29 -6.39 3.67 7.26
CA ALA A 29 -5.38 3.13 6.36
C ALA A 29 -4.47 2.12 7.09
N TYR A 30 -3.98 2.46 8.29
CA TYR A 30 -3.18 1.52 9.10
C TYR A 30 -3.97 0.28 9.51
N SER A 31 -5.23 0.46 9.94
CA SER A 31 -6.10 -0.64 10.29
C SER A 31 -6.28 -1.60 9.11
N LEU A 32 -6.64 -1.06 7.93
CA LEU A 32 -6.85 -1.84 6.71
C LEU A 32 -5.56 -2.56 6.25
N MET A 33 -4.42 -1.86 6.25
CA MET A 33 -3.12 -2.45 5.88
C MET A 33 -2.73 -3.61 6.80
N THR A 34 -3.08 -3.53 8.09
CA THR A 34 -2.72 -4.58 9.06
C THR A 34 -3.57 -5.83 8.90
N VAL A 35 -4.85 -5.68 8.56
CA VAL A 35 -5.79 -6.82 8.44
C VAL A 35 -5.83 -7.43 7.05
N SER A 36 -5.49 -6.67 6.02
CA SER A 36 -5.69 -7.07 4.61
C SER A 36 -4.51 -6.78 3.68
N GLY A 37 -3.46 -6.13 4.18
CA GLY A 37 -2.26 -5.86 3.42
C GLY A 37 -1.31 -7.04 3.45
N ASP A 38 -1.09 -7.65 2.29
CA ASP A 38 -0.06 -8.66 2.12
C ASP A 38 1.23 -8.01 1.62
N PHE A 39 2.34 -8.18 2.35
CA PHE A 39 3.65 -7.69 1.94
C PHE A 39 4.54 -8.85 1.51
N ALA A 40 4.85 -8.92 0.21
CA ALA A 40 5.70 -9.96 -0.36
C ALA A 40 7.05 -9.39 -0.80
N ILE A 41 8.11 -10.15 -0.54
CA ILE A 41 9.48 -9.80 -0.99
C ILE A 41 9.59 -10.17 -2.46
N THR A 42 9.94 -9.21 -3.30
CA THR A 42 10.04 -9.44 -4.75
C THR A 42 11.45 -9.73 -5.22
N GLN A 43 12.45 -9.12 -4.59
CA GLN A 43 13.85 -9.46 -4.86
C GLN A 43 14.77 -9.08 -3.71
N VAL A 44 15.86 -9.84 -3.59
CA VAL A 44 16.96 -9.57 -2.64
C VAL A 44 18.34 -9.54 -3.31
N VAL A 45 18.40 -9.57 -4.64
CA VAL A 45 19.65 -9.92 -5.36
C VAL A 45 20.49 -8.73 -5.85
N ASP A 46 19.92 -7.52 -5.98
CA ASP A 46 20.60 -6.40 -6.67
C ASP A 46 20.96 -5.20 -5.79
N GLY A 47 21.09 -5.39 -4.47
CA GLY A 47 21.37 -4.29 -3.54
C GLY A 47 20.20 -3.29 -3.37
N ASN A 48 19.21 -3.27 -4.27
CA ASN A 48 17.91 -2.63 -4.06
C ASN A 48 16.86 -3.72 -3.79
N TRP A 49 16.52 -3.91 -2.50
CA TRP A 49 15.56 -4.94 -2.10
C TRP A 49 14.15 -4.43 -2.34
N GLY A 50 13.34 -5.25 -3.02
CA GLY A 50 11.98 -4.91 -3.41
C GLY A 50 10.98 -5.58 -2.47
N VAL A 51 9.99 -4.82 -2.02
CA VAL A 51 8.82 -5.32 -1.30
C VAL A 51 7.57 -4.75 -1.97
N HIS A 52 6.59 -5.61 -2.24
CA HIS A 52 5.31 -5.21 -2.82
C HIS A 52 4.21 -5.41 -1.79
N GLY A 53 3.35 -4.40 -1.65
CA GLY A 53 2.13 -4.45 -0.85
C GLY A 53 0.93 -4.72 -1.74
N ILE A 54 0.12 -5.72 -1.40
CA ILE A 54 -1.09 -6.11 -2.13
C ILE A 54 -2.29 -5.86 -1.22
N ILE A 55 -3.30 -5.15 -1.73
CA ILE A 55 -4.60 -5.01 -1.08
C ILE A 55 -5.69 -5.46 -2.06
N PRO A 56 -6.56 -6.41 -1.68
CA PRO A 56 -7.67 -6.84 -2.52
C PRO A 56 -8.64 -5.69 -2.82
N LYS A 57 -9.00 -5.51 -4.10
CA LYS A 57 -9.92 -4.44 -4.53
C LYS A 57 -11.32 -4.56 -3.91
N VAL A 58 -11.72 -5.78 -3.53
CA VAL A 58 -12.99 -6.07 -2.87
C VAL A 58 -13.14 -5.41 -1.50
N MET A 59 -12.03 -4.99 -0.88
CA MET A 59 -12.05 -4.27 0.39
C MET A 59 -12.54 -2.82 0.26
N PHE A 60 -12.66 -2.30 -0.96
CA PHE A 60 -13.05 -0.93 -1.21
C PHE A 60 -14.49 -0.83 -1.72
N ASP A 61 -15.28 0.01 -1.07
CA ASP A 61 -16.58 0.42 -1.59
C ASP A 61 -16.38 1.31 -2.81
N ALA A 62 -16.94 0.90 -3.96
CA ALA A 62 -16.84 1.61 -5.23
C ALA A 62 -17.32 3.08 -5.14
N LYS A 63 -18.18 3.40 -4.16
CA LYS A 63 -18.67 4.77 -3.93
C LYS A 63 -17.65 5.70 -3.27
N ARG A 64 -16.59 5.16 -2.64
CA ARG A 64 -15.56 5.92 -1.89
C ARG A 64 -14.24 6.07 -2.67
N ILE A 65 -14.12 5.44 -3.83
CA ILE A 65 -12.93 5.51 -4.67
C ILE A 65 -12.91 6.87 -5.38
N LYS A 66 -11.81 7.64 -5.28
CA LYS A 66 -11.67 8.83 -6.12
C LYS A 66 -11.66 8.40 -7.59
N THR A 67 -12.58 8.93 -8.38
CA THR A 67 -12.62 8.74 -9.82
C THR A 67 -11.28 9.15 -10.42
N LYS A 68 -10.72 8.32 -11.31
CA LYS A 68 -9.52 8.67 -12.07
C LYS A 68 -9.71 10.07 -12.69
N PRO A 69 -8.73 10.98 -12.59
CA PRO A 69 -8.80 12.22 -13.34
C PRO A 69 -8.92 11.84 -14.83
N ILE A 70 -9.95 12.36 -15.45
CA ILE A 70 -10.23 12.19 -16.87
C ILE A 70 -9.15 13.00 -17.58
N ALA A 71 -8.20 12.30 -18.22
CA ALA A 71 -7.23 12.91 -19.11
C ALA A 71 -7.85 13.20 -20.47
#